data_AF-A0A1F6WWD9-F1
#
_entry.id   AF-A0A1F6WWD9-F1
#
_cell.length_a   1.000
_cell.length_b   1.000
_cell.length_c   1.000
_cell.angle_alpha   90.00
_cell.angle_beta   90.00
_cell.angle_gamma   90.00
#
_symmetry.space_group_name_H-M   'P 1'
#
loop_
_entity.id
_entity.type
_entity.pdbx_description
1 polymer ?
#
loop_
_entity_poly.entity_id
_entity_poly.type
_entity_poly.pdbx_seq_one_letter_code
_entity_poly.pdbx_strand_id
1 'polypeptide(L)'
;MLKIRLQRIGRKNDPAFRVVLTDSKNSTKSGRFLEILGTYNPKAKEDNLKKNLIADRIKYWMSKGAKCSDTMHNFLVHDKIIEGKKVNVLPKKKPTVKRKELKMKK
;
A
#
# COMPACT_ATOMS: atom_id res chain seq x y z
N MET A 1 6.10 1.66 -14.88
CA MET A 1 5.06 0.62 -14.95
C MET A 1 3.82 1.12 -14.23
N LEU A 2 2.62 0.76 -14.67
CA LEU A 2 1.40 1.08 -13.93
C LEU A 2 1.38 0.35 -12.58
N LYS A 3 1.15 1.12 -11.52
CA LYS A 3 1.14 0.64 -10.14
C LYS A 3 -0.10 1.13 -9.42
N ILE A 4 -0.81 0.20 -8.78
CA ILE A 4 -1.89 0.49 -7.84
C ILE A 4 -1.25 0.66 -6.45
N ARG A 5 -1.38 1.86 -5.87
CA ARG A 5 -0.75 2.19 -4.57
C ARG A 5 -1.60 3.16 -3.76
N LEU A 6 -1.25 3.30 -2.48
CA LEU A 6 -1.85 4.28 -1.58
C LEU A 6 -1.18 5.64 -1.72
N GLN A 7 -2.00 6.68 -1.87
CA GLN A 7 -1.58 8.07 -1.84
C GLN A 7 -2.15 8.73 -0.58
N ARG A 8 -1.27 9.30 0.25
CA ARG A 8 -1.68 10.00 1.48
C ARG A 8 -2.24 11.38 1.15
N ILE A 9 -3.43 11.67 1.64
CA ILE A 9 -4.13 12.97 1.49
C ILE A 9 -4.45 13.63 2.84
N GLY A 10 -4.35 12.88 3.94
CA GLY A 10 -4.72 13.37 5.27
C GLY A 10 -3.72 14.35 5.91
N ARG A 11 -4.14 14.97 7.01
CA ARG A 11 -3.37 15.96 7.78
C ARG A 11 -2.33 15.30 8.69
N LYS A 12 -1.54 16.10 9.41
CA LYS A 12 -0.68 15.60 10.49
C LYS A 12 -1.56 14.92 11.55
N ASN A 13 -1.15 13.75 12.02
CA ASN A 13 -1.89 12.92 12.98
C ASN A 13 -3.29 12.45 12.52
N ASP A 14 -3.69 12.73 11.28
CA ASP A 14 -4.97 12.33 10.72
C ASP A 14 -4.77 11.72 9.33
N PRO A 15 -4.31 10.45 9.27
CA PRO A 15 -3.99 9.81 8.00
C PRO A 15 -5.28 9.42 7.26
N ALA A 16 -5.40 9.90 6.03
CA ALA A 16 -6.38 9.44 5.05
C ALA A 16 -5.65 9.14 3.74
N PHE A 17 -6.10 8.11 3.03
CA PHE A 17 -5.45 7.61 1.82
C PHE A 17 -6.46 7.46 0.67
N ARG A 18 -5.98 7.67 -0.55
CA ARG A 18 -6.65 7.27 -1.78
C ARG A 18 -5.93 6.08 -2.39
N VAL A 19 -6.68 5.16 -2.97
CA VAL A 19 -6.14 4.09 -3.80
C VAL A 19 -6.09 4.65 -5.22
N VAL A 20 -4.90 4.75 -5.78
CA VAL A 20 -4.68 5.38 -7.08
C VAL A 20 -3.92 4.46 -8.01
N LEU A 21 -4.28 4.51 -9.29
CA LEU A 21 -3.50 3.95 -10.39
C LEU A 21 -2.57 5.03 -10.94
N THR A 22 -1.27 4.78 -10.92
CA THR A 22 -0.27 5.75 -11.40
C THR A 22 0.97 5.05 -11.90
N ASP A 23 1.77 5.73 -12.72
CA ASP A 23 3.08 5.21 -13.10
C ASP A 23 4.01 5.16 -11.87
N SER A 24 4.79 4.10 -11.76
CA SER A 24 5.76 3.87 -10.68
C SER A 24 6.77 5.00 -10.52
N LYS A 25 7.07 5.72 -11.60
CA LYS A 25 7.99 6.87 -11.61
C LYS A 25 7.40 8.12 -10.95
N ASN A 26 6.08 8.23 -10.87
CA ASN A 26 5.45 9.40 -10.29
C ASN A 26 5.68 9.43 -8.77
N SER A 27 5.90 10.64 -8.23
CA SER A 27 5.99 10.82 -6.79
C SER A 27 4.63 10.59 -6.12
N THR A 28 4.65 9.96 -4.96
CA THR A 28 3.46 9.68 -4.14
C THR A 28 2.75 10.95 -3.67
N LYS A 29 3.44 12.11 -3.68
CA LYS A 29 2.88 13.40 -3.25
C LYS A 29 2.38 14.27 -4.41
N SER A 30 2.83 14.00 -5.64
CA SER A 30 2.69 14.94 -6.77
C SER A 30 1.28 14.96 -7.40
N GLY A 31 0.32 14.18 -6.90
CA GLY A 31 -1.07 14.22 -7.37
C GLY A 31 -1.32 13.69 -8.79
N ARG A 32 -0.28 13.39 -9.57
CA ARG A 32 -0.41 12.80 -10.91
C ARG A 32 -0.77 11.32 -10.82
N PHE A 33 -2.03 11.00 -11.06
CA PHE A 33 -2.55 9.65 -11.20
C PHE A 33 -3.47 9.58 -12.42
N LEU A 34 -3.67 8.36 -12.91
CA LEU A 34 -4.55 8.09 -14.05
C LEU A 34 -6.01 7.97 -13.60
N GLU A 35 -6.23 7.24 -12.50
CA GLU A 35 -7.57 6.97 -11.96
C GLU A 35 -7.52 6.74 -10.45
N ILE A 36 -8.62 7.09 -9.76
CA ILE A 36 -8.85 6.77 -8.36
C ILE A 36 -9.69 5.48 -8.30
N LEU A 37 -9.14 4.44 -7.68
CA LEU A 37 -9.76 3.11 -7.57
C LEU A 37 -10.42 2.89 -6.21
N GLY A 38 -10.35 3.87 -5.31
CA GLY A 38 -10.94 3.78 -3.98
C GLY A 38 -10.33 4.70 -2.94
N THR A 39 -10.73 4.51 -1.69
CA THR A 39 -10.26 5.25 -0.52
C THR A 39 -9.97 4.31 0.65
N TYR A 40 -9.06 4.76 1.52
CA TYR A 40 -8.72 4.07 2.75
C TYR A 40 -8.55 5.08 3.89
N ASN A 41 -9.33 4.90 4.96
CA ASN A 41 -9.23 5.67 6.20
C ASN A 41 -9.01 4.73 7.39
N PRO A 42 -7.78 4.65 7.95
CA PRO A 42 -7.49 3.81 9.12
C PRO A 42 -8.20 4.24 10.40
N LYS A 43 -8.65 5.50 10.50
CA LYS A 43 -9.30 6.03 11.71
C LYS A 43 -10.82 5.90 11.72
N ALA A 44 -11.43 5.51 10.59
CA ALA A 44 -12.86 5.26 10.57
C ALA A 44 -13.21 4.13 11.54
N LYS A 45 -14.32 4.28 12.28
CA LYS A 45 -14.76 3.28 13.26
C LYS A 45 -15.37 2.06 12.55
N GLU A 46 -16.20 2.32 11.55
CA GLU A 46 -16.90 1.30 10.78
C GLU A 46 -16.06 0.78 9.61
N ASP A 47 -16.07 -0.53 9.40
CA ASP A 47 -15.26 -1.18 8.35
C ASP A 47 -15.66 -0.72 6.93
N ASN A 48 -16.94 -0.44 6.71
CA ASN A 48 -17.45 0.08 5.44
C ASN A 48 -16.92 1.50 5.12
N LEU A 49 -16.66 2.32 6.15
CA LEU A 49 -16.04 3.63 5.99
C LEU A 49 -14.50 3.57 6.00
N LYS A 50 -13.93 2.48 6.52
CA LYS A 50 -12.48 2.29 6.51
C LYS A 50 -11.96 2.08 5.10
N LYS A 51 -12.60 1.25 4.28
CA LYS A 51 -12.11 0.91 2.94
C LYS A 51 -13.25 0.86 1.95
N ASN A 52 -13.15 1.68 0.90
CA ASN A 52 -14.03 1.61 -0.25
C ASN A 52 -13.17 1.35 -1.50
N LEU A 53 -13.33 0.19 -2.12
CA LEU A 53 -12.56 -0.25 -3.28
C LEU A 53 -13.50 -0.59 -4.43
N ILE A 54 -13.18 -0.11 -5.62
CA ILE A 54 -13.92 -0.44 -6.84
C ILE A 54 -13.31 -1.73 -7.41
N ALA A 55 -13.83 -2.88 -6.98
CA ALA A 55 -13.26 -4.19 -7.29
C ALA A 55 -13.14 -4.46 -8.80
N ASP A 56 -14.15 -4.08 -9.59
CA ASP A 56 -14.18 -4.33 -11.03
C ASP A 56 -13.07 -3.59 -11.78
N ARG A 57 -12.85 -2.32 -11.42
CA ARG A 57 -11.77 -1.52 -12.01
C ARG A 57 -10.40 -2.03 -11.61
N ILE A 58 -10.24 -2.48 -10.36
CA ILE A 58 -8.98 -3.06 -9.88
C ILE A 58 -8.66 -4.33 -10.67
N LYS A 59 -9.63 -5.24 -10.82
CA LYS A 59 -9.47 -6.47 -11.62
C LYS A 59 -9.13 -6.17 -13.08
N TYR A 60 -9.80 -5.20 -13.68
CA TYR A 60 -9.50 -4.75 -15.04
C TYR A 60 -8.06 -4.26 -15.20
N TRP A 61 -7.58 -3.40 -14.29
CA TRP A 61 -6.21 -2.89 -14.39
C TRP A 61 -5.17 -3.97 -14.12
N MET A 62 -5.46 -4.92 -13.24
CA MET A 62 -4.61 -6.08 -13.03
C MET A 62 -4.52 -6.97 -14.27
N SER A 63 -5.63 -7.20 -15.00
CA SER A 63 -5.60 -7.95 -16.26
C SER A 63 -4.81 -7.24 -17.35
N LYS A 64 -4.75 -5.90 -17.30
CA LYS A 64 -3.88 -5.06 -18.15
C LYS A 64 -2.42 -5.02 -17.69
N GLY A 65 -2.04 -5.75 -16.65
CA GLY A 65 -0.65 -5.84 -16.17
C GLY A 65 -0.24 -4.77 -15.14
N ALA A 66 -1.20 -4.06 -14.54
CA ALA A 66 -0.89 -3.18 -13.42
C ALA A 66 -0.45 -4.00 -12.19
N LYS A 67 0.63 -3.58 -11.53
CA LYS A 67 1.11 -4.23 -10.30
C LYS A 67 0.58 -3.52 -9.07
N CYS A 68 0.23 -4.27 -8.03
CA CYS A 68 -0.12 -3.69 -6.73
C CYS A 68 1.14 -3.45 -5.88
N SER A 69 1.08 -2.53 -4.91
CA SER A 69 2.05 -2.53 -3.80
C SER A 69 1.74 -3.66 -2.82
N ASP A 70 2.73 -4.10 -2.04
CA ASP A 70 2.57 -5.20 -1.08
C ASP A 70 1.45 -4.95 -0.06
N THR A 71 1.32 -3.72 0.44
CA THR A 71 0.20 -3.33 1.32
C THR A 71 -1.15 -3.45 0.61
N MET A 72 -1.23 -3.03 -0.65
CA MET A 72 -2.47 -3.08 -1.43
C MET A 72 -2.84 -4.53 -1.76
N HIS A 73 -1.85 -5.36 -2.12
CA HIS A 73 -2.03 -6.80 -2.31
C HIS A 73 -2.63 -7.44 -1.07
N ASN A 74 -2.12 -7.11 0.12
CA ASN A 74 -2.67 -7.62 1.38
C ASN A 74 -4.12 -7.17 1.64
N PHE A 75 -4.49 -5.94 1.25
CA PHE A 75 -5.89 -5.49 1.34
C PHE A 75 -6.79 -6.26 0.38
N LEU A 76 -6.36 -6.46 -0.86
CA LEU A 76 -7.15 -7.19 -1.86
C LEU A 76 -7.32 -8.66 -1.51
N VAL A 77 -6.31 -9.29 -0.91
CA VAL A 77 -6.39 -10.65 -0.36
C VAL A 77 -7.33 -10.70 0.85
N HIS A 78 -7.27 -9.70 1.75
CA HIS A 78 -8.16 -9.63 2.91
C HIS A 78 -9.63 -9.51 2.50
N ASP A 79 -9.90 -8.66 1.51
CA ASP A 79 -11.25 -8.37 1.02
C ASP A 79 -11.71 -9.42 -0.02
N LYS A 80 -10.94 -10.51 -0.22
CA LYS A 80 -11.20 -11.64 -1.13
C LYS A 80 -11.40 -11.24 -2.60
N ILE A 81 -10.82 -10.12 -3.03
CA ILE A 81 -10.86 -9.64 -4.41
C ILE A 81 -9.84 -10.41 -5.28
N ILE A 82 -8.72 -10.79 -4.67
CA ILE A 82 -7.64 -11.60 -5.28
C ILE A 82 -7.38 -12.81 -4.39
N GLU A 83 -7.14 -13.96 -5.01
CA GLU A 83 -6.65 -15.15 -4.33
C GLU A 83 -5.12 -15.13 -4.30
N GLY A 84 -4.54 -15.13 -3.09
CA GLY A 84 -3.08 -15.11 -2.94
C GLY A 84 -2.63 -15.13 -1.49
N LYS A 85 -1.36 -15.48 -1.27
CA LYS A 85 -0.74 -15.40 0.06
C LYS A 85 -0.44 -13.94 0.40
N LYS A 86 -0.65 -13.57 1.66
CA LYS A 86 -0.27 -12.24 2.18
C LYS A 86 1.26 -12.10 2.15
N VAL A 87 1.73 -10.94 1.73
CA VAL A 87 3.15 -10.60 1.65
C VAL A 87 3.58 -9.94 2.96
N ASN A 88 4.73 -10.33 3.51
CA ASN A 88 5.30 -9.66 4.67
C ASN A 88 5.87 -8.29 4.26
N VAL A 89 5.22 -7.22 4.73
CA VAL A 89 5.58 -5.82 4.41
C VAL A 89 6.56 -5.20 5.42
N LEU A 90 6.85 -5.91 6.51
CA LEU A 90 7.72 -5.38 7.54
C LEU A 90 9.18 -5.41 7.05
N PRO A 91 9.98 -4.37 7.36
CA PRO A 91 11.39 -4.38 7.06
C PRO A 91 12.05 -5.52 7.84
N LYS A 92 12.80 -6.38 7.15
CA LYS A 92 13.64 -7.41 7.79
C LYS A 92 14.79 -6.70 8.52
N LYS A 93 14.57 -6.37 9.79
CA LYS A 93 15.65 -5.87 10.65
C LYS A 93 16.70 -6.97 10.79
N LYS A 94 17.95 -6.66 10.47
CA LYS A 94 19.07 -7.52 10.88
C LYS A 94 19.13 -7.52 12.42
N PRO A 95 19.44 -8.65 13.07
CA PRO A 95 19.69 -8.65 14.51
C PRO A 95 20.78 -7.63 14.83
N THR A 96 20.54 -6.78 15.81
CA THR A 96 21.53 -5.80 16.26
C THR A 96 22.70 -6.56 16.88
N VAL A 97 23.86 -6.47 16.26
CA VAL A 97 25.12 -7.03 16.79
C VAL A 97 25.37 -6.43 18.17
N LYS A 98 25.71 -7.27 19.16
CA LYS A 98 25.86 -6.79 20.54
C LYS A 98 26.96 -5.73 20.57
N ARG A 99 26.74 -4.64 21.33
CA ARG A 99 27.69 -3.52 21.42
C ARG A 99 29.11 -3.94 21.84
N LYS A 100 29.25 -5.03 22.60
CA LYS A 100 30.54 -5.63 22.98
C LYS A 100 31.32 -6.17 21.75
N GLU A 101 30.63 -6.84 20.83
CA GLU A 101 31.22 -7.39 19.60
C GLU A 101 31.64 -6.29 18.62
N LEU A 102 30.92 -5.16 18.59
CA LEU A 102 31.30 -3.99 17.81
C LEU A 102 32.54 -3.26 18.37
N LYS A 103 32.72 -3.27 19.70
CA LYS A 103 33.89 -2.68 20.37
C LYS A 103 35.15 -3.54 20.24
N MET A 104 35.02 -4.87 20.21
CA MET A 104 36.15 -5.79 20.01
C MET A 104 36.68 -5.81 18.57
N LYS A 105 35.89 -5.33 17.60
CA LYS A 105 36.26 -5.25 16.18
C LYS A 105 36.93 -3.95 15.76
N LYS A 106 37.07 -2.99 16.68
CA LYS A 106 37.65 -1.66 16.45
C LYS A 106 38.98 -1.56 17.16
#